data_AF-A0AAU9U9N2-F1
#
_entry.id   AF-A0AAU9U9N2-F1
#
_cell.length_a   1.000
_cell.length_b   1.000
_cell.length_c   1.000
_cell.angle_alpha   90.00
_cell.angle_beta   90.00
_cell.angle_gamma   90.00
#
_symmetry.space_group_name_H-M   'P 1'
#
loop_
_entity.id
_entity.type
_entity.pdbx_description
1 polymer ?
#
loop_
_entity_poly.entity_id
_entity_poly.type
_entity_poly.pdbx_seq_one_letter_code
_entity_poly.pdbx_strand_id
1 'polypeptide(L)'
;MPRKKKQSKEEALAKAKIARRNRYNKIKADPILYALEKQKERERYKKRREQKKLLSIVEMTPRAKRLQRKKWRENFRKHFQKKKLIKEGIKHMNENTPSPSDNEDNGNNDENRPRRRNSICENEPQPSASNDLHEAIIKNLRSKLRKMRYIIEKKIKCTNHN
;
A
#
# COMPACT_ATOMS: atom_id res chain seq x y z
N MET A 1 36.83 3.99 6.38
CA MET A 1 35.46 3.46 6.21
C MET A 1 35.31 2.87 4.82
N PRO A 2 35.14 1.54 4.66
CA PRO A 2 35.01 0.92 3.35
C PRO A 2 33.69 1.34 2.65
N ARG A 3 33.75 1.64 1.35
CA ARG A 3 32.58 2.07 0.55
C ARG A 3 31.68 0.86 0.26
N LYS A 4 30.37 0.99 0.54
CA LYS A 4 29.37 -0.05 0.25
C LYS A 4 29.23 -0.28 -1.26
N LYS A 5 29.21 -1.54 -1.69
CA LYS A 5 28.97 -1.92 -3.09
C LYS A 5 27.60 -1.39 -3.56
N LYS A 6 27.55 -0.85 -4.78
CA LYS A 6 26.30 -0.39 -5.41
C LYS A 6 25.43 -1.61 -5.72
N GLN A 7 24.18 -1.61 -5.23
CA GLN A 7 23.22 -2.67 -5.51
C GLN A 7 22.83 -2.67 -7.00
N SER A 8 22.48 -3.84 -7.53
CA SER A 8 21.90 -3.93 -8.87
C SER A 8 20.54 -3.21 -8.92
N LYS A 9 20.14 -2.74 -10.10
CA LYS A 9 18.83 -2.09 -10.31
C LYS A 9 17.69 -3.03 -9.92
N GLU A 10 17.81 -4.31 -10.22
CA GLU A 10 16.78 -5.31 -9.91
C GLU A 10 16.64 -5.55 -8.40
N GLU A 11 17.77 -5.68 -7.71
CA GLU A 11 17.81 -5.83 -6.25
C GLU A 11 17.21 -4.62 -5.53
N ALA A 12 17.56 -3.41 -5.99
CA ALA A 12 17.00 -2.18 -5.45
C ALA A 12 15.47 -2.14 -5.62
N LEU A 13 14.97 -2.59 -6.79
CA LEU A 13 13.54 -2.63 -7.09
C LEU A 13 12.81 -3.70 -6.27
N ALA A 14 13.41 -4.88 -6.07
CA ALA A 14 12.89 -5.92 -5.20
C ALA A 14 12.80 -5.45 -3.74
N LYS A 15 13.87 -4.81 -3.22
CA LYS A 15 13.89 -4.23 -1.88
C LYS A 15 12.81 -3.16 -1.70
N ALA A 16 12.64 -2.29 -2.70
CA ALA A 16 11.58 -1.28 -2.68
C ALA A 16 10.16 -1.88 -2.67
N LYS A 17 9.93 -2.97 -3.43
CA LYS A 17 8.66 -3.71 -3.41
C LYS A 17 8.35 -4.27 -2.01
N ILE A 18 9.34 -4.91 -1.38
CA ILE A 18 9.19 -5.51 -0.02
C ILE A 18 8.94 -4.40 1.01
N ALA A 19 9.74 -3.33 1.00
CA ALA A 19 9.55 -2.20 1.91
C ALA A 19 8.16 -1.57 1.78
N ARG A 20 7.67 -1.41 0.53
CA ARG A 20 6.33 -0.90 0.26
C ARG A 20 5.25 -1.84 0.81
N ARG A 21 5.37 -3.15 0.59
CA ARG A 21 4.43 -4.15 1.13
C ARG A 21 4.37 -4.11 2.65
N ASN A 22 5.53 -4.08 3.31
CA ASN A 22 5.64 -4.01 4.76
C ASN A 22 5.01 -2.72 5.31
N ARG A 23 5.24 -1.58 4.66
CA ARG A 23 4.61 -0.31 5.02
C ARG A 23 3.09 -0.39 4.94
N TYR A 24 2.53 -0.94 3.86
CA TYR A 24 1.07 -1.09 3.76
C TYR A 24 0.50 -2.05 4.79
N ASN A 25 1.20 -3.14 5.10
CA ASN A 25 0.77 -4.07 6.15
C ASN A 25 0.71 -3.36 7.51
N LYS A 26 1.71 -2.53 7.84
CA LYS A 26 1.70 -1.71 9.07
C LYS A 26 0.50 -0.74 9.10
N ILE A 27 0.24 -0.03 8.01
CA ILE A 27 -0.90 0.89 7.91
C ILE A 27 -2.23 0.13 8.05
N LYS A 28 -2.34 -1.08 7.49
CA LYS A 28 -3.57 -1.88 7.55
C LYS A 28 -3.80 -2.50 8.93
N ALA A 29 -2.74 -2.79 9.67
CA ALA A 29 -2.82 -3.36 11.01
C ALA A 29 -3.35 -2.35 12.05
N ASP A 30 -3.06 -1.06 11.86
CA ASP A 30 -3.54 0.02 12.74
C ASP A 30 -4.84 0.65 12.19
N PRO A 31 -5.96 0.59 12.92
CA PRO A 31 -7.24 1.12 12.46
C PRO A 31 -7.24 2.64 12.24
N ILE A 32 -6.50 3.40 13.05
CA ILE A 32 -6.44 4.87 12.96
C ILE A 32 -5.67 5.26 11.70
N LEU A 33 -4.49 4.65 11.50
CA LEU A 33 -3.69 4.90 10.30
C LEU A 33 -4.41 4.44 9.03
N TYR A 34 -5.14 3.34 9.09
CA TYR A 34 -5.94 2.86 7.97
C TYR A 34 -7.06 3.84 7.59
N ALA A 35 -7.78 4.37 8.59
CA ALA A 35 -8.83 5.36 8.39
C ALA A 35 -8.29 6.65 7.76
N LEU A 36 -7.14 7.15 8.25
CA LEU A 36 -6.47 8.32 7.68
C LEU A 36 -6.02 8.10 6.23
N GLU A 37 -5.42 6.95 5.92
CA GLU A 37 -5.01 6.65 4.53
C GLU A 37 -6.23 6.52 3.60
N LYS A 38 -7.36 5.98 4.10
CA LYS A 38 -8.62 5.93 3.37
C LYS A 38 -9.22 7.31 3.10
N GLN A 39 -9.17 8.23 4.06
CA GLN A 39 -9.60 9.63 3.84
C GLN A 39 -8.73 10.30 2.77
N LYS A 40 -7.40 10.18 2.90
CA LYS A 40 -6.44 10.72 1.93
C LYS A 40 -6.64 10.16 0.52
N GLU A 41 -6.97 8.87 0.39
CA GLU A 41 -7.28 8.25 -0.90
C GLU A 41 -8.56 8.83 -1.51
N ARG A 42 -9.61 9.02 -0.70
CA ARG A 42 -10.86 9.68 -1.12
C ARG A 42 -10.63 11.10 -1.61
N GLU A 43 -9.89 11.91 -0.87
CA GLU A 43 -9.55 13.29 -1.27
C GLU A 43 -8.75 13.32 -2.58
N ARG A 44 -7.77 12.43 -2.73
CA ARG A 44 -6.99 12.31 -3.97
C ARG A 44 -7.88 11.94 -5.15
N TYR A 45 -8.81 11.01 -4.95
CA TYR A 45 -9.78 10.61 -5.99
C TYR A 45 -10.67 11.79 -6.38
N LYS A 46 -11.25 12.49 -5.39
CA LYS A 46 -12.08 13.69 -5.59
C LYS A 46 -11.34 14.75 -6.41
N LYS A 47 -10.11 15.10 -5.99
CA LYS A 47 -9.26 16.06 -6.70
C LYS A 47 -8.96 15.64 -8.14
N ARG A 48 -8.76 14.34 -8.42
CA ARG A 48 -8.53 13.84 -9.79
C ARG A 48 -9.78 13.87 -10.66
N ARG A 49 -10.96 13.62 -10.08
CA ARG A 49 -12.26 13.79 -10.74
C ARG A 49 -12.49 15.25 -11.09
N GLU A 50 -12.29 16.17 -10.14
CA GLU A 50 -12.42 17.62 -10.33
C GLU A 50 -11.49 18.14 -11.43
N GLN A 51 -10.23 17.66 -11.45
CA GLN A 51 -9.27 17.98 -12.51
C GLN A 51 -9.55 17.31 -13.86
N LYS A 52 -10.67 16.58 -14.03
CA LYS A 52 -11.03 15.80 -15.22
C LYS A 52 -9.96 14.78 -15.67
N LYS A 53 -9.03 14.42 -14.77
CA LYS A 53 -8.00 13.40 -15.02
C LYS A 53 -8.53 11.98 -14.86
N LEU A 54 -9.67 11.84 -14.17
CA LEU A 54 -10.39 10.58 -14.03
C LEU A 54 -11.82 10.79 -14.51
N LEU A 55 -12.17 10.21 -15.65
CA LEU A 55 -13.50 10.30 -16.24
C LEU A 55 -14.30 9.04 -15.93
N SER A 56 -15.61 9.22 -15.72
CA SER A 56 -16.55 8.11 -15.70
C SER A 56 -16.69 7.55 -17.11
N ILE A 57 -17.02 6.26 -17.27
CA ILE A 57 -17.21 5.68 -18.60
C ILE A 57 -18.30 6.39 -19.40
N VAL A 58 -19.29 6.99 -18.74
CA VAL A 58 -20.35 7.77 -19.40
C VAL A 58 -19.76 9.04 -20.02
N GLU A 59 -18.85 9.70 -19.30
CA GLU A 59 -18.18 10.95 -19.68
C GLU A 59 -17.03 10.76 -20.68
N MET A 60 -16.55 9.52 -20.89
CA MET A 60 -15.48 9.22 -21.84
C MET A 60 -15.94 9.40 -23.31
N THR A 61 -15.02 9.69 -24.22
CA THR A 61 -15.30 9.67 -25.66
C THR A 61 -15.61 8.24 -26.14
N PRO A 62 -16.39 8.05 -27.23
CA PRO A 62 -16.72 6.71 -27.75
C PRO A 62 -15.49 5.82 -28.00
N ARG A 63 -14.41 6.42 -28.54
CA ARG A 63 -13.12 5.73 -28.75
C ARG A 63 -12.48 5.29 -27.44
N ALA A 64 -12.46 6.17 -26.43
CA ALA A 64 -11.94 5.83 -25.10
C ALA A 64 -12.78 4.74 -24.41
N LYS A 65 -14.12 4.80 -24.51
CA LYS A 65 -15.01 3.73 -24.02
C LYS A 65 -14.67 2.39 -24.67
N ARG A 66 -14.44 2.36 -25.99
CA ARG A 66 -14.05 1.14 -26.73
C ARG A 66 -12.73 0.56 -26.22
N LEU A 67 -11.71 1.41 -26.04
CA LEU A 67 -10.40 1.00 -25.50
C LEU A 67 -10.52 0.47 -24.06
N GLN A 68 -11.31 1.13 -23.22
CA GLN A 68 -11.52 0.70 -21.84
C GLN A 68 -12.22 -0.66 -21.78
N ARG A 69 -13.27 -0.87 -22.59
CA ARG A 69 -13.96 -2.17 -22.70
C ARG A 69 -13.03 -3.26 -23.25
N LYS A 70 -12.14 -2.94 -24.19
CA LYS A 70 -11.11 -3.87 -24.69
C LYS A 70 -10.19 -4.32 -23.55
N LYS A 71 -9.66 -3.37 -22.76
CA LYS A 71 -8.83 -3.67 -21.58
C LYS A 71 -9.58 -4.52 -20.55
N TRP A 72 -10.86 -4.24 -20.31
CA TRP A 72 -11.68 -5.05 -19.40
C TRP A 72 -11.79 -6.51 -19.86
N ARG A 73 -12.06 -6.73 -21.16
CA ARG A 73 -12.10 -8.09 -21.72
C ARG A 73 -10.75 -8.80 -21.62
N GLU A 74 -9.66 -8.11 -21.91
CA GLU A 74 -8.30 -8.66 -21.78
C GLU A 74 -7.97 -9.03 -20.34
N ASN A 75 -8.26 -8.15 -19.38
CA ASN A 75 -8.04 -8.40 -17.97
C ASN A 75 -8.88 -9.58 -17.46
N PHE A 76 -10.14 -9.67 -17.88
CA PHE A 76 -11.02 -10.79 -17.56
C PHE A 76 -10.44 -12.11 -18.08
N ARG A 77 -10.01 -12.15 -19.35
CA ARG A 77 -9.37 -13.34 -19.94
C ARG A 77 -8.11 -13.75 -19.18
N LYS A 78 -7.22 -12.80 -18.88
CA LYS A 78 -6.00 -13.07 -18.09
C LYS A 78 -6.31 -13.62 -16.70
N HIS A 79 -7.28 -13.01 -16.02
CA HIS A 79 -7.72 -13.48 -14.70
C HIS A 79 -8.30 -14.90 -14.78
N PHE A 80 -9.16 -15.17 -15.76
CA PHE A 80 -9.76 -16.47 -15.98
C PHE A 80 -8.69 -17.54 -16.26
N GLN A 81 -7.77 -17.28 -17.19
CA GLN A 81 -6.65 -18.17 -17.50
C GLN A 81 -5.78 -18.44 -16.27
N LYS A 82 -5.44 -17.40 -15.51
CA LYS A 82 -4.69 -17.55 -14.25
C LYS A 82 -5.42 -18.47 -13.28
N LYS A 83 -6.73 -18.28 -13.08
CA LYS A 83 -7.53 -19.15 -12.20
C LYS A 83 -7.58 -20.60 -12.71
N LYS A 84 -7.70 -20.80 -14.03
CA LYS A 84 -7.67 -22.12 -14.66
C LYS A 84 -6.35 -22.84 -14.37
N LEU A 85 -5.22 -22.17 -14.62
CA LEU A 85 -3.88 -22.72 -14.36
C LEU A 85 -3.67 -23.05 -12.88
N ILE A 86 -4.12 -22.18 -11.96
CA ILE A 86 -4.04 -22.46 -10.52
C ILE A 86 -4.86 -23.70 -10.18
N LYS A 87 -6.07 -23.83 -10.73
CA LYS A 87 -6.94 -24.98 -10.49
C LYS A 87 -6.32 -26.28 -11.02
N GLU A 88 -5.75 -26.26 -12.23
CA GLU A 88 -5.04 -27.39 -12.82
C GLU A 88 -3.78 -27.75 -12.03
N GLY A 89 -3.01 -26.76 -11.58
CA GLY A 89 -1.86 -27.00 -10.70
C GLY A 89 -2.25 -27.62 -9.36
N ILE A 90 -3.35 -27.18 -8.74
CA ILE A 90 -3.87 -27.79 -7.51
C ILE A 90 -4.30 -29.24 -7.76
N LYS A 91 -4.99 -29.53 -8.86
CA LYS A 91 -5.37 -30.90 -9.23
C LYS A 91 -4.15 -31.81 -9.36
N HIS A 92 -3.14 -31.36 -10.10
CA HIS A 92 -1.91 -32.11 -10.30
C HIS A 92 -1.16 -32.35 -8.99
N MET A 93 -1.14 -31.38 -8.07
CA MET A 93 -0.54 -31.57 -6.74
C MET A 93 -1.31 -32.61 -5.92
N ASN A 94 -2.65 -32.57 -5.95
CA ASN A 94 -3.48 -33.54 -5.23
C ASN A 94 -3.35 -34.96 -5.80
N GLU A 95 -3.23 -35.11 -7.12
CA GLU A 95 -3.04 -36.42 -7.78
C GLU A 95 -1.68 -37.05 -7.47
N ASN A 96 -0.65 -36.23 -7.19
CA ASN A 96 0.71 -36.70 -6.86
C ASN A 96 1.02 -36.70 -5.36
N THR A 97 0.05 -36.35 -4.51
CA THR A 97 0.19 -36.47 -3.06
C THR A 97 -0.37 -37.83 -2.67
N PRO A 98 0.42 -38.76 -2.09
CA PRO A 98 -0.09 -40.05 -1.66
C PRO A 98 -1.24 -39.82 -0.67
N SER A 99 -2.35 -40.54 -0.87
CA SER A 99 -3.53 -40.47 0.00
C SER A 99 -3.08 -40.70 1.45
N PRO A 100 -3.50 -39.87 2.42
CA PRO A 100 -3.31 -40.21 3.81
C PRO A 100 -4.01 -41.56 4.04
N SER A 101 -3.25 -42.54 4.51
CA SER A 101 -3.76 -43.85 4.92
C SER A 101 -4.97 -43.67 5.83
N ASP A 102 -6.05 -44.40 5.53
CA ASP A 102 -7.28 -44.43 6.31
C ASP A 102 -6.96 -44.78 7.77
N ASN A 103 -6.98 -43.77 8.63
CA ASN A 103 -7.27 -43.93 10.04
C ASN A 103 -8.51 -43.06 10.29
N GLU A 104 -9.66 -43.73 10.33
CA GLU A 104 -10.91 -43.21 10.86
C GLU A 104 -10.65 -42.63 12.26
N ASP A 105 -10.95 -41.34 12.45
CA ASP A 105 -11.57 -40.93 13.71
C ASP A 105 -12.67 -39.91 13.42
N ASN A 106 -13.86 -40.33 13.79
CA ASN A 106 -15.13 -39.74 13.46
C ASN A 106 -15.46 -38.74 14.58
N GLY A 107 -15.29 -37.44 14.32
CA GLY A 107 -15.33 -36.41 15.35
C GLY A 107 -16.01 -35.11 14.92
N ASN A 108 -17.31 -35.19 14.65
CA ASN A 108 -18.33 -34.14 14.80
C ASN A 108 -18.07 -32.72 14.29
N ASN A 109 -18.96 -32.31 13.38
CA ASN A 109 -19.23 -30.91 13.00
C ASN A 109 -19.43 -30.02 14.24
N ASP A 110 -18.66 -28.94 14.35
CA ASP A 110 -18.96 -27.81 15.24
C ASP A 110 -18.73 -26.48 14.50
N GLU A 111 -19.61 -26.18 13.55
CA GLU A 111 -19.86 -24.83 13.06
C GLU A 111 -20.61 -24.03 14.15
N ASN A 112 -19.93 -23.62 15.24
CA ASN A 112 -20.31 -22.44 16.06
C ASN A 112 -19.36 -22.26 17.27
N ARG A 113 -18.13 -21.83 17.04
CA ARG A 113 -17.27 -21.36 18.15
C ARG A 113 -17.22 -19.83 18.22
N PRO A 114 -17.85 -19.18 19.21
CA PRO A 114 -17.70 -17.74 19.40
C PRO A 114 -16.23 -17.40 19.69
N ARG A 115 -15.75 -16.35 19.01
CA ARG A 115 -14.41 -15.76 19.23
C ARG A 115 -14.23 -15.47 20.72
N ARG A 116 -13.40 -16.26 21.40
CA ARG A 116 -12.93 -15.93 22.75
C ARG A 116 -12.21 -14.58 22.71
N ARG A 117 -12.84 -13.57 23.31
CA ARG A 117 -12.16 -12.40 23.85
C ARG A 117 -11.31 -12.86 25.03
N ASN A 118 -10.00 -12.85 24.87
CA ASN A 118 -9.07 -12.70 26.00
C ASN A 118 -8.58 -11.24 25.87
N SER A 119 -9.06 -10.28 26.67
CA SER A 119 -8.82 -10.09 28.11
C SER A 119 -7.33 -9.96 28.43
N ILE A 120 -6.92 -8.70 28.53
CA ILE A 120 -5.91 -8.11 29.45
C ILE A 120 -4.51 -8.75 29.45
N CYS A 121 -3.55 -8.00 28.92
CA CYS A 121 -2.24 -7.85 29.57
C CYS A 121 -1.95 -6.36 29.68
N GLU A 122 -2.07 -5.85 30.91
CA GLU A 122 -1.40 -4.63 31.32
C GLU A 122 0.10 -4.81 31.10
N ASN A 123 0.75 -3.82 30.48
CA ASN A 123 2.17 -3.55 30.65
C ASN A 123 2.37 -2.05 30.48
N GLU A 124 3.08 -1.49 31.44
CA GLU A 124 3.34 -0.08 31.73
C GLU A 124 3.76 0.81 30.53
N PRO A 125 3.51 2.14 30.61
CA PRO A 125 3.89 3.09 29.57
C PRO A 125 5.42 3.27 29.51
N GLN A 126 6.05 2.69 28.49
CA GLN A 126 7.44 3.00 28.15
C GLN A 126 7.52 4.33 27.36
N PRO A 127 8.43 5.26 27.72
CA PRO A 127 8.51 6.57 27.08
C PRO A 127 9.17 6.54 25.69
N SER A 128 8.65 7.42 24.83
CA SER A 128 9.32 8.13 23.73
C SER A 128 9.94 7.35 22.55
N ALA A 129 9.11 7.01 21.55
CA ALA A 129 9.51 6.96 20.13
C ALA A 129 8.77 7.99 19.25
N SER A 130 7.71 8.61 19.80
CA SER A 130 6.91 9.65 19.15
C SER A 130 7.64 11.01 19.06
N ASN A 131 8.56 11.27 19.99
CA ASN A 131 9.25 12.55 20.11
C ASN A 131 10.25 12.76 18.96
N ASP A 132 10.96 11.71 18.54
CA ASP A 132 11.97 11.77 17.47
C ASP A 132 11.35 12.09 16.10
N LEU A 133 10.15 11.55 15.83
CA LEU A 133 9.44 11.84 14.57
C LEU A 133 8.92 13.28 14.55
N HIS A 134 8.39 13.75 15.69
CA HIS A 134 7.89 15.11 15.84
C HIS A 134 9.03 16.13 15.66
N GLU A 135 10.19 15.87 16.26
CA GLU A 135 11.37 16.71 16.13
C GLU A 135 11.92 16.74 14.69
N ALA A 136 11.91 15.60 13.99
CA ALA A 136 12.31 15.53 12.59
C ALA A 136 11.39 16.36 11.68
N ILE A 137 10.08 16.34 11.94
CA ILE A 137 9.09 17.16 11.23
C ILE A 137 9.34 18.65 11.48
N ILE A 138 9.52 19.05 12.73
CA ILE A 138 9.82 20.44 13.11
C ILE A 138 11.12 20.93 12.46
N LYS A 139 12.17 20.12 12.47
CA LYS A 139 13.47 20.45 11.86
C LYS A 139 13.34 20.70 10.35
N ASN A 140 12.53 19.89 9.66
CA ASN A 140 12.26 20.05 8.23
C ASN A 140 11.48 21.34 7.93
N LEU A 141 10.44 21.64 8.71
CA LEU A 141 9.67 22.88 8.59
C LEU A 141 10.56 24.12 8.81
N ARG A 142 11.40 24.11 9.85
CA ARG A 142 12.36 25.20 10.13
C ARG A 142 13.37 25.40 8.99
N SER A 143 13.83 24.33 8.35
CA SER A 143 14.73 24.40 7.18
C SER A 143 14.03 25.05 5.97
N LYS A 144 12.80 24.65 5.68
CA LYS A 144 12.00 25.25 4.59
C LYS A 144 11.73 26.73 4.80
N LEU A 145 11.35 27.13 6.02
CA LEU A 145 11.11 28.54 6.35
C LEU A 145 12.37 29.39 6.19
N ARG A 146 13.54 28.88 6.62
CA ARG A 146 14.83 29.57 6.40
C ARG A 146 15.14 29.76 4.92
N LYS A 147 14.92 28.73 4.10
CA LYS A 147 15.12 28.81 2.65
C LYS A 147 14.18 29.81 1.99
N MET A 148 12.91 29.85 2.42
CA MET A 148 11.93 30.82 1.92
C MET A 148 12.29 32.25 2.31
N ARG A 149 12.70 32.50 3.56
CA ARG A 149 13.16 33.82 4.02
C ARG A 149 14.35 34.31 3.19
N TYR A 150 15.35 33.45 2.98
CA TYR A 150 16.50 33.78 2.15
C TYR A 150 16.10 34.18 0.71
N ILE A 151 15.15 33.47 0.10
CA ILE A 151 14.65 33.80 -1.24
C ILE A 151 13.94 35.16 -1.24
N ILE A 152 13.12 35.43 -0.22
CA ILE A 152 12.40 36.70 -0.09
C ILE A 152 13.38 37.85 0.12
N GLU A 153 14.33 37.72 1.06
CA GLU A 153 15.37 38.72 1.32
C GLU A 153 16.23 38.98 0.08
N LYS A 154 16.60 37.92 -0.66
CA LYS A 154 17.33 38.05 -1.92
C LYS A 154 16.51 38.81 -2.96
N LYS A 155 15.21 38.53 -3.08
CA LYS A 155 14.32 39.27 -3.97
C LYS A 155 14.22 40.75 -3.58
N ILE A 156 14.03 41.04 -2.30
CA ILE A 156 13.94 42.43 -1.77
C ILE A 156 15.26 43.19 -2.03
N LYS A 157 16.42 42.55 -1.82
CA LYS A 157 17.72 43.16 -2.12
C LYS A 157 17.91 43.44 -3.61
N CYS A 158 17.42 42.56 -4.48
CA CYS A 158 17.47 42.77 -5.93
C CYS A 158 16.50 43.85 -6.41
N THR A 159 15.38 44.10 -5.72
CA THR A 159 14.41 45.15 -6.09
C THR A 159 14.84 46.54 -5.61
N ASN A 160 15.66 46.63 -4.56
CA ASN A 160 16.13 47.91 -4.00
C ASN A 160 17.47 48.40 -4.61
N HIS A 161 17.90 47.83 -5.75
CA HIS A 161 19.13 48.21 -6.48
C HIS A 161 18.83 48.62 -7.94
N ASN A 162 17.56 48.90 -8.25
CA ASN A 162 17.11 49.63 -9.43
C ASN A 162 16.45 50.93 -8.97
#